data_AF-D3E1Q4-F1
#
_entry.id   AF-D3E1Q4-F1
#
_cell.length_a   1.000
_cell.length_b   1.000
_cell.length_c   1.000
_cell.angle_alpha   90.00
_cell.angle_beta   90.00
_cell.angle_gamma   90.00
#
_symmetry.space_group_name_H-M   'P 1'
#
loop_
_entity.id
_entity.type
_entity.pdbx_description
1 polymer ?
#
loop_
_entity_poly.entity_id
_entity_poly.type
_entity_poly.pdbx_seq_one_letter_code
_entity_poly.pdbx_strand_id
1 'polypeptide(L)'
;MISKETFDKDKANFKGTYRPLLKEIDNPTLLQIDELHGIAGALSGKNQNIHNNILLLLASIGTIITIIFFIYFEWDISAFIIPCVLLMFILIGIHLVSNKLNYHDKYLEYRVLAESLRLQFFLSYAGAQEKVIDILPWFIEHGVPLVKEVLGTLDFTELPQKREIRDNWIIHQKKYHEGALQKSKKKMRTQKIVTYASITVTIATYIIALIFEYLIPASTFNLNGDIIHLGIKLAMAGMSAFTLFLGSYYGKMSLSEKIDDHERMVELYGIIEDRIRTEGETDEILSYAAREFLIENSTWYAYQSKNKPDLVV
;
A
#
# COMPACT_ATOMS: atom_id res chain seq x y z
N MET A 1 13.79 2.98 10.27
CA MET A 1 14.48 1.80 9.72
C MET A 1 14.40 0.69 10.74
N ILE A 2 14.03 -0.50 10.29
CA ILE A 2 13.80 -1.65 11.15
C ILE A 2 15.09 -2.46 11.24
N SER A 3 15.47 -2.82 12.46
CA SER A 3 16.61 -3.70 12.70
C SER A 3 16.22 -5.16 12.53
N LYS A 4 17.20 -6.02 12.23
CA LYS A 4 17.01 -7.47 12.27
C LYS A 4 16.45 -7.95 13.62
N GLU A 5 16.90 -7.40 14.74
CA GLU A 5 16.38 -7.75 16.07
C GLU A 5 14.86 -7.52 16.18
N THR A 6 14.36 -6.42 15.61
CA THR A 6 12.93 -6.13 15.58
C THR A 6 12.18 -7.15 14.72
N PHE A 7 12.75 -7.52 13.57
CA PHE A 7 12.20 -8.57 12.71
C PHE A 7 12.20 -9.94 13.41
N ASP A 8 13.28 -10.32 14.07
CA ASP A 8 13.40 -11.58 14.81
C ASP A 8 12.37 -11.66 15.95
N LYS A 9 12.13 -10.54 16.65
CA LYS A 9 11.05 -10.43 17.64
C LYS A 9 9.67 -10.55 17.02
N ASP A 10 9.42 -9.90 15.88
CA ASP A 10 8.13 -9.99 15.19
C ASP A 10 7.91 -11.42 14.63
N LYS A 11 8.97 -12.06 14.13
CA LYS A 11 9.01 -13.47 13.72
C LYS A 11 8.67 -14.40 14.88
N ALA A 12 9.31 -14.24 16.04
CA ALA A 12 9.04 -15.06 17.23
C ALA A 12 7.59 -14.96 17.73
N ASN A 13 6.95 -13.80 17.49
CA ASN A 13 5.54 -13.57 17.84
C ASN A 13 4.55 -13.97 16.73
N PHE A 14 5.04 -14.42 15.57
CA PHE A 14 4.19 -14.80 14.45
C PHE A 14 3.53 -16.17 14.70
N LYS A 15 2.20 -16.19 14.73
CA LYS A 15 1.38 -17.41 14.89
C LYS A 15 0.58 -17.77 13.64
N GLY A 16 0.87 -17.13 12.52
CA GLY A 16 0.14 -17.32 11.28
C GLY A 16 0.66 -18.51 10.48
N THR A 17 -0.09 -18.88 9.44
CA THR A 17 0.41 -19.75 8.37
C THR A 17 0.91 -18.90 7.21
N TYR A 18 1.93 -19.39 6.50
CA TYR A 18 2.37 -18.82 5.25
C TYR A 18 2.18 -19.85 4.12
N ARG A 19 2.20 -19.38 2.87
CA ARG A 19 2.14 -20.24 1.70
C ARG A 19 3.57 -20.51 1.22
N PRO A 20 4.03 -21.77 1.18
CA PRO A 20 5.36 -22.07 0.68
C PRO A 20 5.43 -21.78 -0.83
N LEU A 21 6.61 -21.42 -1.32
CA LEU A 21 6.87 -21.16 -2.74
C LEU A 21 6.73 -22.42 -3.59
N LEU A 22 7.18 -23.56 -3.07
CA LEU A 22 7.07 -24.87 -3.70
C LEU A 22 6.45 -25.88 -2.72
N LYS A 23 5.78 -26.91 -3.25
CA LYS A 23 5.14 -27.95 -2.42
C LYS A 23 6.15 -28.89 -1.76
N GLU A 24 7.26 -29.13 -2.42
CA GLU A 24 8.30 -30.08 -2.00
C GLU A 24 9.65 -29.36 -2.08
N ILE A 25 10.32 -29.23 -0.93
CA ILE A 25 11.62 -28.58 -0.78
C ILE A 25 12.51 -29.57 -0.02
N ASP A 26 13.45 -30.18 -0.73
CA ASP A 26 14.31 -31.24 -0.18
C ASP A 26 15.52 -30.66 0.60
N ASN A 27 15.86 -29.39 0.33
CA ASN A 27 17.07 -28.76 0.85
C ASN A 27 16.77 -27.90 2.08
N PRO A 28 17.48 -28.10 3.22
CA PRO A 28 17.21 -27.39 4.47
C PRO A 28 17.44 -25.87 4.36
N THR A 29 18.40 -25.42 3.55
CA THR A 29 18.67 -24.00 3.34
C THR A 29 17.54 -23.35 2.54
N LEU A 30 17.06 -24.00 1.48
CA LEU A 30 15.90 -23.50 0.72
C LEU A 30 14.65 -23.46 1.58
N LEU A 31 14.47 -24.42 2.48
CA LEU A 31 13.36 -24.43 3.44
C LEU A 31 13.43 -23.23 4.40
N GLN A 32 14.63 -22.91 4.89
CA GLN A 32 14.85 -21.73 5.73
C GLN A 32 14.54 -20.43 4.98
N ILE A 33 14.97 -20.30 3.71
CA ILE A 33 14.68 -19.14 2.87
C ILE A 33 13.17 -19.00 2.65
N ASP A 34 12.48 -20.11 2.32
CA ASP A 34 11.03 -20.13 2.10
C ASP A 34 10.25 -19.76 3.38
N GLU A 35 10.67 -20.26 4.54
CA GLU A 35 10.09 -19.90 5.84
C GLU A 35 10.21 -18.40 6.11
N LEU A 36 11.42 -17.84 5.94
CA LEU A 36 11.66 -16.41 6.15
C LEU A 36 10.86 -15.57 5.15
N HIS A 37 10.82 -15.97 3.88
CA HIS A 37 10.01 -15.32 2.85
C HIS A 37 8.53 -15.30 3.25
N GLY A 38 7.99 -16.45 3.66
CA GLY A 38 6.60 -16.58 4.04
C GLY A 38 6.22 -15.74 5.26
N ILE A 39 7.09 -15.71 6.28
CA ILE A 39 6.90 -14.90 7.48
C ILE A 39 6.99 -13.41 7.15
N ALA A 40 8.01 -12.97 6.39
CA ALA A 40 8.17 -11.59 5.97
C ALA A 40 6.96 -11.11 5.14
N GLY A 41 6.49 -11.93 4.20
CA GLY A 41 5.30 -11.64 3.40
C GLY A 41 4.03 -11.52 4.24
N ALA A 42 3.83 -12.41 5.21
CA ALA A 42 2.68 -12.36 6.10
C ALA A 42 2.70 -11.16 7.06
N LEU A 43 3.86 -10.83 7.63
CA LEU A 43 4.06 -9.64 8.46
C LEU A 43 3.84 -8.35 7.65
N SER A 44 4.36 -8.30 6.42
CA SER A 44 4.13 -7.18 5.50
C SER A 44 2.63 -6.98 5.25
N GLY A 45 1.90 -8.04 4.90
CA GLY A 45 0.46 -7.98 4.66
C GLY A 45 -0.34 -7.54 5.89
N LYS A 46 0.03 -8.02 7.09
CA LYS A 46 -0.58 -7.58 8.35
C LYS A 46 -0.38 -6.07 8.57
N ASN A 47 0.86 -5.58 8.42
CA ASN A 47 1.18 -4.17 8.59
C ASN A 47 0.54 -3.28 7.53
N GLN A 48 0.41 -3.76 6.29
CA GLN A 48 -0.30 -3.07 5.21
C GLN A 48 -1.76 -2.83 5.59
N ASN A 49 -2.45 -3.85 6.10
CA ASN A 49 -3.85 -3.74 6.50
C ASN A 49 -4.03 -2.78 7.67
N ILE A 50 -3.14 -2.83 8.67
CA ILE A 50 -3.14 -1.88 9.79
C ILE A 50 -2.93 -0.45 9.27
N HIS A 51 -1.96 -0.23 8.40
CA HIS A 51 -1.68 1.08 7.83
C HIS A 51 -2.87 1.64 7.02
N ASN A 52 -3.50 0.83 6.16
CA ASN A 52 -4.69 1.22 5.41
C ASN A 52 -5.86 1.57 6.34
N ASN A 53 -6.05 0.81 7.43
CA ASN A 53 -7.09 1.09 8.42
C ASN A 53 -6.81 2.38 9.19
N ILE A 54 -5.55 2.68 9.53
CA ILE A 54 -5.17 3.94 10.16
C ILE A 54 -5.43 5.12 9.23
N LEU A 55 -5.06 5.01 7.94
CA LEU A 55 -5.36 6.04 6.95
C LEU A 55 -6.87 6.29 6.84
N LEU A 56 -7.67 5.22 6.77
CA LEU A 56 -9.13 5.33 6.71
C LEU A 56 -9.71 5.98 7.97
N LEU A 57 -9.20 5.61 9.15
CA LEU A 57 -9.63 6.13 10.45
C LEU A 57 -9.29 7.62 10.61
N LEU A 58 -8.06 8.02 10.30
CA LEU A 58 -7.63 9.42 10.34
C LEU A 58 -8.50 10.29 9.42
N ALA A 59 -8.70 9.82 8.19
CA ALA A 59 -9.49 10.54 7.21
C ALA A 59 -10.98 10.61 7.60
N SER A 60 -11.52 9.55 8.21
CA SER A 60 -12.90 9.52 8.70
C SER A 60 -13.12 10.45 9.91
N ILE A 61 -12.19 10.45 10.88
CA ILE A 61 -12.25 11.36 12.04
C ILE A 61 -12.15 12.82 11.57
N GLY A 62 -11.27 13.13 10.63
CA GLY A 62 -11.17 14.48 10.05
C GLY A 62 -12.50 14.95 9.45
N THR A 63 -13.17 14.11 8.66
CA THR A 63 -14.50 14.42 8.10
C THR A 63 -15.54 14.66 9.19
N ILE A 64 -15.56 13.82 10.23
CA ILE A 64 -16.50 13.96 11.36
C ILE A 64 -16.25 15.27 12.12
N ILE A 65 -14.98 15.64 12.38
CA ILE A 65 -14.64 16.91 13.03
C ILE A 65 -15.18 18.08 12.22
N THR A 66 -15.00 18.08 10.89
CA THR A 66 -15.51 19.14 10.01
C THR A 66 -17.03 19.26 10.08
N ILE A 67 -17.75 18.14 10.07
CA ILE A 67 -19.23 18.14 10.16
C ILE A 67 -19.68 18.69 11.52
N ILE A 68 -19.09 18.22 12.62
CA ILE A 68 -19.45 18.69 13.97
C ILE A 68 -19.11 20.16 14.15
N PHE A 69 -17.95 20.61 13.66
CA PHE A 69 -17.55 22.02 13.72
C PHE A 69 -18.54 22.90 12.95
N PHE A 70 -19.05 22.43 11.81
CA PHE A 70 -20.05 23.16 11.05
C PHE A 70 -21.40 23.24 11.78
N ILE A 71 -21.83 22.15 12.45
CA ILE A 71 -23.02 22.17 13.31
C ILE A 71 -22.84 23.15 14.47
N TYR A 72 -21.68 23.14 15.12
CA TYR A 72 -21.32 24.09 16.17
C TYR A 72 -21.46 25.54 15.68
N PHE A 73 -20.87 25.85 14.54
CA PHE A 73 -20.85 27.19 13.96
C PHE A 73 -22.27 27.69 13.65
N GLU A 74 -23.12 26.82 13.08
CA GLU A 74 -24.42 27.25 12.57
C GLU A 74 -25.54 27.24 13.63
N TRP A 75 -25.41 26.41 14.67
CA TRP A 75 -26.40 26.36 15.77
C TRP A 75 -26.03 27.19 16.99
N ASP A 76 -24.82 27.74 17.03
CA ASP A 76 -24.27 28.43 18.20
C ASP A 76 -24.36 27.59 19.50
N ILE A 77 -24.41 26.26 19.36
CA ILE A 77 -24.47 25.33 20.49
C ILE A 77 -23.04 25.05 20.92
N SER A 78 -22.57 25.81 21.92
CA SER A 78 -21.19 25.70 22.44
C SER A 78 -20.83 24.30 22.95
N ALA A 79 -21.81 23.45 23.26
CA ALA A 79 -21.59 22.06 23.65
C ALA A 79 -20.88 21.22 22.58
N PHE A 80 -20.99 21.57 21.27
CA PHE A 80 -20.31 20.85 20.19
C PHE A 80 -18.81 21.13 20.08
N ILE A 81 -18.28 22.14 20.78
CA ILE A 81 -16.82 22.35 20.88
C ILE A 81 -16.15 21.17 21.58
N ILE A 82 -16.78 20.63 22.62
CA ILE A 82 -16.24 19.54 23.44
C ILE A 82 -15.93 18.29 22.59
N PRO A 83 -16.87 17.73 21.79
CA PRO A 83 -16.56 16.59 20.93
C PRO A 83 -15.54 16.92 19.83
N CYS A 84 -15.51 18.14 19.28
CA CYS A 84 -14.45 18.55 18.35
C CYS A 84 -13.06 18.45 18.99
N VAL A 85 -12.89 19.03 20.17
CA VAL A 85 -11.62 18.99 20.92
C VAL A 85 -11.24 17.55 21.26
N LEU A 86 -12.18 16.73 21.73
CA LEU A 86 -11.94 15.33 22.03
C LEU A 86 -11.48 14.54 20.80
N LEU A 87 -12.15 14.72 19.66
CA LEU A 87 -11.79 14.05 18.40
C LEU A 87 -10.43 14.51 17.87
N MET A 88 -10.06 15.80 18.05
CA MET A 88 -8.72 16.27 17.73
C MET A 88 -7.65 15.58 18.58
N PHE A 89 -7.88 15.43 19.89
CA PHE A 89 -6.96 14.67 20.75
C PHE A 89 -6.84 13.20 20.34
N ILE A 90 -7.96 12.56 19.97
CA ILE A 90 -7.95 11.19 19.45
C ILE A 90 -7.14 11.11 18.15
N LEU A 91 -7.33 12.05 17.22
CA LEU A 91 -6.62 12.10 15.95
C LEU A 91 -5.11 12.29 16.14
N ILE A 92 -4.69 13.21 17.02
CA ILE A 92 -3.29 13.39 17.41
C ILE A 92 -2.75 12.12 18.06
N GLY A 93 -3.50 11.50 18.98
CA GLY A 93 -3.12 10.27 19.65
C GLY A 93 -2.88 9.12 18.66
N ILE A 94 -3.79 8.92 17.70
CA ILE A 94 -3.64 7.93 16.63
C ILE A 94 -2.39 8.22 15.80
N HIS A 95 -2.15 9.48 15.42
CA HIS A 95 -0.98 9.85 14.64
C HIS A 95 0.34 9.56 15.39
N LEU A 96 0.44 9.95 16.66
CA LEU A 96 1.61 9.69 17.49
C LEU A 96 1.85 8.19 17.69
N VAL A 97 0.80 7.41 17.94
CA VAL A 97 0.90 5.95 18.08
C VAL A 97 1.30 5.29 16.77
N SER A 98 0.71 5.72 15.65
CA SER A 98 1.03 5.22 14.31
C SER A 98 2.51 5.47 13.97
N ASN A 99 3.01 6.69 14.21
CA ASN A 99 4.42 7.02 14.00
C ASN A 99 5.34 6.25 14.94
N LYS A 100 4.96 6.07 16.21
CA LYS A 100 5.77 5.30 17.16
C LYS A 100 5.89 3.82 16.77
N LEU A 101 4.82 3.23 16.23
CA LEU A 101 4.77 1.81 15.88
C LEU A 101 5.33 1.50 14.49
N ASN A 102 5.59 2.52 13.66
CA ASN A 102 6.25 2.42 12.35
C ASN A 102 5.60 1.38 11.43
N TYR A 103 4.26 1.22 11.47
CA TYR A 103 3.55 0.21 10.68
C TYR A 103 3.79 0.35 9.17
N HIS A 104 3.89 1.59 8.68
CA HIS A 104 4.18 1.85 7.27
C HIS A 104 5.57 1.37 6.88
N ASP A 105 6.61 1.74 7.65
CA ASP A 105 7.97 1.28 7.40
C ASP A 105 8.06 -0.26 7.51
N LYS A 106 7.37 -0.86 8.50
CA LYS A 106 7.29 -2.33 8.64
C LYS A 106 6.63 -3.01 7.46
N TYR A 107 5.57 -2.42 6.92
CA TYR A 107 4.94 -2.93 5.71
C TYR A 107 5.94 -2.95 4.54
N LEU A 108 6.63 -1.83 4.32
CA LEU A 108 7.53 -1.67 3.17
C LEU A 108 8.79 -2.51 3.28
N GLU A 109 9.52 -2.40 4.39
CA GLU A 109 10.79 -3.11 4.58
C GLU A 109 10.59 -4.64 4.59
N TYR A 110 9.50 -5.14 5.21
CA TYR A 110 9.18 -6.57 5.17
C TYR A 110 8.75 -7.04 3.79
N ARG A 111 8.12 -6.19 2.97
CA ARG A 111 7.80 -6.54 1.58
C ARG A 111 9.05 -6.66 0.74
N VAL A 112 9.95 -5.67 0.83
CA VAL A 112 11.24 -5.71 0.12
C VAL A 112 12.00 -6.97 0.53
N LEU A 113 12.08 -7.26 1.83
CA LEU A 113 12.71 -8.48 2.33
C LEU A 113 12.07 -9.75 1.77
N ALA A 114 10.74 -9.86 1.78
CA ALA A 114 10.05 -11.02 1.23
C ALA A 114 10.38 -11.22 -0.26
N GLU A 115 10.30 -10.17 -1.07
CA GLU A 115 10.60 -10.23 -2.50
C GLU A 115 12.08 -10.57 -2.77
N SER A 116 13.02 -10.04 -1.99
CA SER A 116 14.44 -10.38 -2.07
C SER A 116 14.72 -11.84 -1.67
N LEU A 117 14.07 -12.35 -0.63
CA LEU A 117 14.16 -13.76 -0.22
C LEU A 117 13.57 -14.69 -1.28
N ARG A 118 12.46 -14.31 -1.90
CA ARG A 118 11.85 -15.05 -3.01
C ARG A 118 12.80 -15.15 -4.20
N LEU A 119 13.48 -14.04 -4.54
CA LEU A 119 14.50 -14.06 -5.59
C LEU A 119 15.67 -14.96 -5.21
N GLN A 120 16.19 -14.85 -3.98
CA GLN A 120 17.28 -15.71 -3.49
C GLN A 120 16.90 -17.18 -3.55
N PHE A 121 15.66 -17.51 -3.17
CA PHE A 121 15.13 -18.86 -3.27
C PHE A 121 15.20 -19.40 -4.71
N PHE A 122 14.67 -18.65 -5.69
CA PHE A 122 14.63 -19.13 -7.08
C PHE A 122 16.01 -19.17 -7.73
N LEU A 123 16.92 -18.24 -7.40
CA LEU A 123 18.31 -18.30 -7.88
C LEU A 123 19.04 -19.52 -7.31
N SER A 124 18.95 -19.75 -5.99
CA SER A 124 19.53 -20.94 -5.37
C SER A 124 18.89 -22.23 -5.88
N TYR A 125 17.58 -22.25 -6.13
CA TYR A 125 16.87 -23.38 -6.70
C TYR A 125 17.30 -23.69 -8.15
N ALA A 126 17.61 -22.65 -8.93
CA ALA A 126 18.17 -22.77 -10.27
C ALA A 126 19.66 -23.17 -10.29
N GLY A 127 20.32 -23.22 -9.12
CA GLY A 127 21.76 -23.43 -9.02
C GLY A 127 22.59 -22.24 -9.53
N ALA A 128 22.01 -21.04 -9.61
CA ALA A 128 22.73 -19.84 -9.98
C ALA A 128 23.70 -19.42 -8.86
N GLN A 129 24.90 -18.99 -9.26
CA GLN A 129 25.99 -18.60 -8.34
C GLN A 129 25.83 -17.17 -7.77
N GLU A 130 24.91 -16.39 -8.33
CA GLU A 130 24.70 -15.00 -7.94
C GLU A 130 23.90 -14.91 -6.63
N LYS A 131 24.41 -14.19 -5.64
CA LYS A 131 23.69 -13.90 -4.39
C LYS A 131 22.94 -12.59 -4.54
N VAL A 132 21.70 -12.56 -4.06
CA VAL A 132 20.86 -11.35 -4.12
C VAL A 132 21.51 -10.18 -3.41
N ILE A 133 22.21 -10.42 -2.30
CA ILE A 133 22.91 -9.39 -1.53
C ILE A 133 23.97 -8.63 -2.35
N ASP A 134 24.63 -9.30 -3.31
CA ASP A 134 25.72 -8.74 -4.10
C ASP A 134 25.21 -7.88 -5.28
N ILE A 135 23.93 -8.02 -5.63
CA ILE A 135 23.27 -7.30 -6.72
C ILE A 135 22.16 -6.37 -6.25
N LEU A 136 22.07 -6.11 -4.94
CA LEU A 136 21.10 -5.18 -4.40
C LEU A 136 21.31 -3.80 -5.02
N PRO A 137 20.25 -3.14 -5.51
CA PRO A 137 20.31 -1.75 -5.90
C PRO A 137 20.75 -0.89 -4.71
N TRP A 138 21.60 0.11 -4.98
CA TRP A 138 22.14 1.01 -3.96
C TRP A 138 21.08 1.58 -3.02
N PHE A 139 19.90 1.92 -3.56
CA PHE A 139 18.78 2.46 -2.78
C PHE A 139 18.20 1.47 -1.77
N ILE A 140 18.10 0.19 -2.10
CA ILE A 140 17.66 -0.85 -1.15
C ILE A 140 18.75 -1.13 -0.14
N GLU A 141 20.01 -1.24 -0.59
CA GLU A 141 21.14 -1.53 0.28
C GLU A 141 21.28 -0.51 1.42
N HIS A 142 21.11 0.78 1.12
CA HIS A 142 21.24 1.87 2.10
C HIS A 142 19.89 2.26 2.73
N GLY A 143 18.78 2.09 1.99
CA GLY A 143 17.45 2.50 2.42
C GLY A 143 16.69 1.45 3.24
N VAL A 144 17.11 0.18 3.20
CA VAL A 144 16.51 -0.94 3.94
C VAL A 144 17.59 -1.86 4.52
N PRO A 145 18.28 -1.45 5.60
CA PRO A 145 19.37 -2.24 6.20
C PRO A 145 18.96 -3.67 6.57
N LEU A 146 17.70 -3.86 6.98
CA LEU A 146 17.11 -5.17 7.30
C LEU A 146 17.36 -6.22 6.21
N VAL A 147 17.22 -5.85 4.93
CA VAL A 147 17.37 -6.78 3.82
C VAL A 147 18.79 -7.35 3.77
N LYS A 148 19.79 -6.47 3.90
CA LYS A 148 21.20 -6.84 3.93
C LYS A 148 21.53 -7.68 5.16
N GLU A 149 21.03 -7.29 6.33
CA GLU A 149 21.25 -8.00 7.60
C GLU A 149 20.67 -9.42 7.58
N VAL A 150 19.47 -9.62 7.03
CA VAL A 150 18.84 -10.94 6.96
C VAL A 150 19.49 -11.80 5.88
N LEU A 151 19.64 -11.27 4.65
CA LEU A 151 20.25 -12.02 3.55
C LEU A 151 21.69 -12.42 3.86
N GLY A 152 22.46 -11.57 4.54
CA GLY A 152 23.84 -11.85 4.94
C GLY A 152 23.99 -12.98 5.96
N THR A 153 22.90 -13.42 6.59
CA THR A 153 22.91 -14.56 7.52
C THR A 153 22.49 -15.88 6.90
N LEU A 154 22.12 -15.88 5.62
CA LEU A 154 21.72 -17.08 4.91
C LEU A 154 22.94 -17.76 4.31
N ASP A 155 23.00 -19.07 4.52
CA ASP A 155 24.00 -19.89 3.84
C ASP A 155 23.72 -19.92 2.34
N PHE A 156 24.78 -19.83 1.56
CA PHE A 156 24.68 -20.03 0.13
C PHE A 156 24.74 -21.53 -0.16
N THR A 157 23.72 -22.04 -0.85
CA THR A 157 23.68 -23.46 -1.21
C THR A 157 23.80 -23.63 -2.70
N GLU A 158 24.91 -24.25 -3.10
CA GLU A 158 25.05 -24.81 -4.44
C GLU A 158 24.27 -26.11 -4.50
N LEU A 159 23.18 -26.11 -5.26
CA LEU A 159 22.50 -27.36 -5.58
C LEU A 159 23.31 -28.09 -6.67
N PRO A 160 23.56 -29.40 -6.53
CA PRO A 160 24.33 -30.18 -7.49
C PRO A 160 23.64 -30.34 -8.84
N GLN A 161 22.34 -30.03 -8.94
CA GLN A 161 21.55 -30.14 -10.17
C GLN A 161 20.74 -28.87 -10.40
N LYS A 162 20.97 -28.24 -11.55
CA LYS A 162 20.17 -27.11 -12.06
C LYS A 162 18.73 -27.57 -12.29
N ARG A 163 17.79 -26.90 -11.65
CA ARG A 163 16.35 -27.16 -11.80
C ARG A 163 15.72 -25.99 -12.57
N GLU A 164 14.85 -26.31 -13.52
CA GLU A 164 14.16 -25.28 -14.32
C GLU A 164 13.20 -24.46 -13.46
N ILE A 165 13.29 -23.13 -13.58
CA ILE A 165 12.47 -22.18 -12.81
C ILE A 165 11.46 -21.44 -13.67
N ARG A 166 11.51 -21.58 -14.99
CA ARG A 166 10.59 -20.90 -15.92
C ARG A 166 9.12 -21.03 -15.49
N ASP A 167 8.65 -22.25 -15.26
CA ASP A 167 7.23 -22.50 -14.98
C ASP A 167 6.86 -22.12 -13.53
N ASN A 168 7.79 -22.31 -12.59
CA ASN A 168 7.56 -22.10 -11.16
C ASN A 168 7.71 -20.62 -10.73
N TRP A 169 8.58 -19.88 -11.40
CA TRP A 169 8.87 -18.48 -11.10
C TRP A 169 8.33 -17.56 -12.19
N ILE A 170 8.91 -17.60 -13.39
CA ILE A 170 8.69 -16.58 -14.42
C ILE A 170 7.23 -16.53 -14.87
N ILE A 171 6.67 -17.67 -15.29
CA ILE A 171 5.27 -17.75 -15.75
C ILE A 171 4.30 -17.47 -14.61
N HIS A 172 4.55 -18.04 -13.43
CA HIS A 172 3.68 -17.85 -12.27
C HIS A 172 3.64 -16.38 -11.85
N GLN A 173 4.77 -15.68 -11.88
CA GLN A 173 4.84 -14.25 -11.55
C GLN A 173 4.20 -13.36 -12.60
N LYS A 174 4.44 -13.63 -13.89
CA LYS A 174 3.73 -12.95 -14.97
C LYS A 174 2.21 -13.06 -14.79
N LYS A 175 1.69 -14.26 -14.58
CA LYS A 175 0.26 -14.51 -14.35
C LYS A 175 -0.27 -13.82 -13.09
N TYR A 176 0.53 -13.79 -12.02
CA TYR A 176 0.19 -13.04 -10.81
C TYR A 176 0.01 -11.55 -11.13
N HIS A 177 0.97 -10.94 -11.82
CA HIS A 177 0.94 -9.52 -12.17
C HIS A 177 -0.16 -9.20 -13.19
N GLU A 178 -0.45 -10.06 -14.15
CA GLU A 178 -1.62 -9.92 -15.05
C GLU A 178 -2.93 -9.88 -14.26
N GLY A 179 -3.10 -10.82 -13.32
CA GLY A 179 -4.28 -10.87 -12.46
C GLY A 179 -4.38 -9.65 -11.53
N ALA A 180 -3.25 -9.21 -10.98
CA ALA A 180 -3.18 -8.03 -10.12
C ALA A 180 -3.46 -6.74 -10.90
N LEU A 181 -2.95 -6.62 -12.12
CA LEU A 181 -3.18 -5.51 -13.04
C LEU A 181 -4.66 -5.34 -13.35
N GLN A 182 -5.37 -6.42 -13.70
CA GLN A 182 -6.81 -6.36 -13.98
C GLN A 182 -7.62 -5.92 -12.75
N LYS A 183 -7.26 -6.42 -11.56
CA LYS A 183 -7.88 -6.01 -10.29
C LYS A 183 -7.62 -4.53 -10.00
N SER A 184 -6.39 -4.07 -10.18
CA SER A 184 -5.99 -2.67 -9.96
C SER A 184 -6.67 -1.72 -10.95
N LYS A 185 -6.76 -2.08 -12.24
CA LYS A 185 -7.52 -1.33 -13.26
C LYS A 185 -9.00 -1.22 -12.92
N LYS A 186 -9.63 -2.33 -12.50
CA LYS A 186 -11.04 -2.32 -12.04
C LYS A 186 -11.22 -1.40 -10.84
N LYS A 187 -10.33 -1.49 -9.85
CA LYS A 187 -10.37 -0.64 -8.65
C LYS A 187 -10.20 0.84 -9.00
N MET A 188 -9.25 1.19 -9.87
CA MET A 188 -9.05 2.56 -10.35
C MET A 188 -10.29 3.09 -11.07
N ARG A 189 -10.95 2.28 -11.91
CA ARG A 189 -12.20 2.68 -12.57
C ARG A 189 -13.30 2.98 -11.57
N THR A 190 -13.52 2.12 -10.58
CA THR A 190 -14.50 2.34 -9.51
C THR A 190 -14.16 3.61 -8.74
N GLN A 191 -12.89 3.83 -8.38
CA GLN A 191 -12.47 5.05 -7.68
C GLN A 191 -12.72 6.31 -8.51
N LYS A 192 -12.36 6.32 -9.80
CA LYS A 192 -12.65 7.45 -10.69
C LYS A 192 -14.14 7.75 -10.73
N ILE A 193 -14.99 6.73 -10.88
CA ILE A 193 -16.46 6.90 -10.87
C ILE A 193 -16.92 7.51 -9.55
N VAL A 194 -16.46 7.00 -8.40
CA VAL A 194 -16.84 7.51 -7.07
C VAL A 194 -16.37 8.96 -6.88
N THR A 195 -15.13 9.27 -7.26
CA THR A 195 -14.58 10.64 -7.16
C THR A 195 -15.35 11.60 -8.06
N TYR A 196 -15.57 11.28 -9.34
CA TYR A 196 -16.35 12.12 -10.25
C TYR A 196 -17.80 12.28 -9.77
N ALA A 197 -18.46 11.21 -9.33
CA ALA A 197 -19.79 11.29 -8.77
C ALA A 197 -19.83 12.22 -7.54
N SER A 198 -18.84 12.11 -6.63
CA SER A 198 -18.77 12.99 -5.45
C SER A 198 -18.57 14.46 -5.82
N ILE A 199 -17.74 14.76 -6.82
CA ILE A 199 -17.51 16.13 -7.31
C ILE A 199 -18.79 16.65 -7.94
N THR A 200 -19.44 15.87 -8.80
CA THR A 200 -20.71 16.25 -9.46
C THR A 200 -21.80 16.50 -8.43
N VAL A 201 -21.96 15.63 -7.43
CA VAL A 201 -22.94 15.82 -6.35
C VAL A 201 -22.61 17.08 -5.56
N THR A 202 -21.34 17.30 -5.21
CA THR A 202 -20.92 18.53 -4.51
C THR A 202 -21.28 19.78 -5.32
N ILE A 203 -20.93 19.84 -6.60
CA ILE A 203 -21.29 20.97 -7.48
C ILE A 203 -22.81 21.16 -7.53
N ALA A 204 -23.57 20.08 -7.70
CA ALA A 204 -25.03 20.13 -7.72
C ALA A 204 -25.60 20.66 -6.40
N THR A 205 -25.07 20.24 -5.25
CA THR A 205 -25.47 20.76 -3.94
C THR A 205 -25.22 22.26 -3.83
N TYR A 206 -24.09 22.76 -4.33
CA TYR A 206 -23.80 24.20 -4.35
C TYR A 206 -24.73 24.98 -5.30
N ILE A 207 -25.05 24.43 -6.46
CA ILE A 207 -26.01 25.05 -7.41
C ILE A 207 -27.41 25.12 -6.78
N ILE A 208 -27.87 24.03 -6.16
CA ILE A 208 -29.16 23.99 -5.47
C ILE A 208 -29.20 25.03 -4.34
N ALA A 209 -28.12 25.14 -3.55
CA ALA A 209 -28.02 26.13 -2.50
C ALA A 209 -28.08 27.56 -3.05
N LEU A 210 -27.37 27.85 -4.14
CA LEU A 210 -27.38 29.17 -4.78
C LEU A 210 -28.76 29.52 -5.32
N ILE A 211 -29.45 28.59 -5.98
CA ILE A 211 -30.82 28.78 -6.47
C ILE A 211 -31.76 29.04 -5.30
N PHE A 212 -31.62 28.29 -4.21
CA PHE A 212 -32.42 28.45 -3.01
C PHE A 212 -32.25 29.84 -2.38
N GLU A 213 -31.00 30.30 -2.20
CA GLU A 213 -30.66 31.63 -1.69
C GLU A 213 -31.18 32.76 -2.59
N TYR A 214 -31.14 32.57 -3.90
CA TYR A 214 -31.60 33.58 -4.86
C TYR A 214 -33.14 33.66 -4.93
N LEU A 215 -33.83 32.51 -4.90
CA LEU A 215 -35.29 32.46 -5.05
C LEU A 215 -36.05 32.75 -3.76
N ILE A 216 -35.45 32.50 -2.61
CA ILE A 216 -36.08 32.68 -1.30
C ILE A 216 -35.34 33.80 -0.58
N PRO A 217 -35.77 35.06 -0.73
CA PRO A 217 -35.13 36.17 -0.05
C PRO A 217 -35.21 36.01 1.48
N ALA A 218 -34.17 36.45 2.20
CA ALA A 218 -34.06 36.33 3.66
C ALA A 218 -35.30 36.82 4.44
N SER A 219 -36.10 37.71 3.86
CA SER A 219 -37.32 38.25 4.46
C SER A 219 -38.53 37.31 4.48
N THR A 220 -38.51 36.16 3.79
CA THR A 220 -39.63 35.20 3.74
C THR A 220 -39.46 33.97 4.64
N PHE A 221 -38.37 33.93 5.42
CA PHE A 221 -38.09 32.79 6.29
C PHE A 221 -38.96 32.80 7.56
N ASN A 222 -39.82 31.77 7.67
CA ASN A 222 -40.43 31.31 8.93
C ASN A 222 -39.57 30.17 9.52
N LEU A 223 -39.86 29.71 10.75
CA LEU A 223 -39.16 28.59 11.42
C LEU A 223 -38.83 27.36 10.53
N ASN A 224 -39.74 26.98 9.62
CA ASN A 224 -39.50 25.86 8.70
C ASN A 224 -38.47 26.18 7.59
N GLY A 225 -38.39 27.43 7.15
CA GLY A 225 -37.40 27.86 6.17
C GLY A 225 -35.99 27.83 6.78
N ASP A 226 -35.84 28.26 8.04
CA ASP A 226 -34.54 28.31 8.71
C ASP A 226 -33.92 26.92 8.83
N ILE A 227 -34.75 25.91 9.14
CA ILE A 227 -34.33 24.50 9.20
C ILE A 227 -33.87 23.99 7.82
N ILE A 228 -34.56 24.37 6.74
CA ILE A 228 -34.20 23.97 5.38
C ILE A 228 -32.89 24.64 4.96
N HIS A 229 -32.73 25.93 5.25
CA HIS A 229 -31.53 26.70 4.95
C HIS A 229 -30.29 26.11 5.62
N LEU A 230 -30.41 25.81 6.91
CA LEU A 230 -29.43 25.07 7.68
C LEU A 230 -29.12 23.71 7.07
N GLY A 231 -30.14 22.92 6.72
CA GLY A 231 -29.96 21.60 6.13
C GLY A 231 -29.14 21.65 4.84
N ILE A 232 -29.36 22.67 4.01
CA ILE A 232 -28.60 22.91 2.78
C ILE A 232 -27.13 23.25 3.12
N LYS A 233 -26.88 24.16 4.06
CA LYS A 233 -25.52 24.52 4.49
C LYS A 233 -24.76 23.32 5.03
N LEU A 234 -25.40 22.51 5.87
CA LEU A 234 -24.84 21.26 6.39
C LEU A 234 -24.55 20.25 5.27
N ALA A 235 -25.44 20.12 4.28
CA ALA A 235 -25.21 19.27 3.13
C ALA A 235 -24.01 19.74 2.31
N MET A 236 -23.86 21.05 2.08
CA MET A 236 -22.69 21.61 1.38
C MET A 236 -21.40 21.30 2.12
N ALA A 237 -21.35 21.58 3.42
CA ALA A 237 -20.17 21.34 4.24
C ALA A 237 -19.80 19.86 4.31
N GLY A 238 -20.79 18.99 4.52
CA GLY A 238 -20.62 17.55 4.56
C GLY A 238 -20.12 16.99 3.23
N MET A 239 -20.70 17.44 2.11
CA MET A 239 -20.26 17.02 0.77
C MET A 239 -18.85 17.50 0.45
N SER A 240 -18.50 18.74 0.78
CA SER A 240 -17.14 19.27 0.61
C SER A 240 -16.12 18.47 1.44
N ALA A 241 -16.41 18.20 2.71
CA ALA A 241 -15.55 17.39 3.56
C ALA A 241 -15.39 15.96 3.00
N PHE A 242 -16.48 15.36 2.54
CA PHE A 242 -16.48 14.01 1.95
C PHE A 242 -15.68 13.94 0.64
N THR A 243 -15.82 14.92 -0.26
CA THR A 243 -15.05 14.95 -1.51
C THR A 243 -13.56 15.16 -1.24
N LEU A 244 -13.19 16.02 -0.30
CA LEU A 244 -11.80 16.18 0.13
C LEU A 244 -11.24 14.89 0.75
N PHE A 245 -12.04 14.21 1.57
CA PHE A 245 -11.72 12.88 2.11
C PHE A 245 -11.40 11.88 1.00
N LEU A 246 -12.27 11.75 -0.01
CA LEU A 246 -12.05 10.83 -1.12
C LEU A 246 -10.78 11.16 -1.90
N GLY A 247 -10.52 12.45 -2.16
CA GLY A 247 -9.32 12.92 -2.83
C GLY A 247 -8.04 12.57 -2.07
N SER A 248 -8.00 12.87 -0.77
CA SER A 248 -6.85 12.60 0.10
C SER A 248 -6.61 11.09 0.27
N TYR A 249 -7.66 10.33 0.57
CA TYR A 249 -7.57 8.88 0.80
C TYR A 249 -7.16 8.11 -0.45
N TYR A 250 -7.80 8.38 -1.60
CA TYR A 250 -7.43 7.69 -2.84
C TYR A 250 -6.11 8.17 -3.43
N GLY A 251 -5.73 9.44 -3.22
CA GLY A 251 -4.40 9.94 -3.57
C GLY A 251 -3.29 9.15 -2.90
N LYS A 252 -3.42 8.86 -1.59
CA LYS A 252 -2.43 8.07 -0.82
C LYS A 252 -2.38 6.58 -1.21
N MET A 253 -3.32 6.07 -2.01
CA MET A 253 -3.29 4.66 -2.45
C MET A 253 -2.35 4.40 -3.64
N SER A 254 -1.89 5.45 -4.33
CA SER A 254 -0.97 5.39 -5.49
C SER A 254 -1.37 4.31 -6.51
N LEU A 255 -2.66 4.28 -6.89
CA LEU A 255 -3.18 3.22 -7.75
C LEU A 255 -2.63 3.28 -9.18
N SER A 256 -2.37 4.49 -9.70
CA SER A 256 -1.71 4.70 -10.98
C SER A 256 -0.35 4.02 -11.01
N GLU A 257 0.48 4.32 -10.01
CA GLU A 257 1.84 3.80 -9.88
C GLU A 257 1.83 2.27 -9.71
N LYS A 258 0.82 1.72 -9.01
CA LYS A 258 0.62 0.27 -8.91
C LYS A 258 0.22 -0.40 -10.23
N ILE A 259 -0.54 0.30 -11.07
CA ILE A 259 -0.90 -0.21 -12.39
C ILE A 259 0.35 -0.21 -13.27
N ASP A 260 1.09 0.89 -13.31
CA ASP A 260 2.31 1.03 -14.10
C ASP A 260 3.38 0.01 -13.66
N ASP A 261 3.49 -0.24 -12.34
CA ASP A 261 4.34 -1.31 -11.77
C ASP A 261 3.96 -2.69 -12.31
N HIS A 262 2.68 -3.05 -12.25
CA HIS A 262 2.24 -4.35 -12.75
C HIS A 262 2.36 -4.48 -14.27
N GLU A 263 2.17 -3.40 -15.03
CA GLU A 263 2.40 -3.41 -16.48
C GLU A 263 3.86 -3.68 -16.82
N ARG A 264 4.79 -2.94 -16.19
CA ARG A 264 6.23 -3.16 -16.37
C ARG A 264 6.67 -4.56 -15.95
N MET A 265 6.14 -5.08 -14.85
CA MET A 265 6.45 -6.45 -14.41
C MET A 265 5.91 -7.53 -15.36
N VAL A 266 4.72 -7.35 -15.94
CA VAL A 266 4.18 -8.27 -16.97
C VAL A 266 5.06 -8.25 -18.21
N GLU A 267 5.46 -7.06 -18.67
CA GLU A 267 6.36 -6.89 -19.82
C GLU A 267 7.73 -7.53 -19.56
N LEU A 268 8.34 -7.21 -18.42
CA LEU A 268 9.63 -7.75 -18.00
C LEU A 268 9.63 -9.29 -18.00
N TYR A 269 8.66 -9.91 -17.30
CA TYR A 269 8.56 -11.37 -17.28
C TYR A 269 8.19 -11.95 -18.64
N GLY A 270 7.47 -11.22 -19.50
CA GLY A 270 7.22 -11.63 -20.88
C GLY A 270 8.51 -11.70 -21.71
N ILE A 271 9.36 -10.68 -21.62
CA ILE A 271 10.68 -10.64 -22.28
C ILE A 271 11.57 -11.77 -21.79
N ILE A 272 11.62 -12.00 -20.46
CA ILE A 272 12.42 -13.08 -19.86
C ILE A 272 11.89 -14.45 -20.32
N GLU A 273 10.57 -14.65 -20.31
CA GLU A 273 9.96 -15.90 -20.78
C GLU A 273 10.33 -16.21 -22.23
N ASP A 274 10.27 -15.21 -23.11
CA ASP A 274 10.62 -15.37 -24.52
C ASP A 274 12.12 -15.68 -24.71
N ARG A 275 13.02 -15.02 -23.97
CA ARG A 275 14.46 -15.31 -23.99
C ARG A 275 14.78 -16.72 -23.51
N ILE A 276 14.18 -17.16 -22.40
CA ILE A 276 14.36 -18.53 -21.91
C ILE A 276 13.88 -19.54 -22.95
N ARG A 277 12.81 -19.24 -23.69
CA ARG A 277 12.30 -20.12 -24.76
C ARG A 277 13.27 -20.21 -25.94
N THR A 278 13.96 -19.13 -26.31
CA THR A 278 14.83 -19.10 -27.49
C THR A 278 16.26 -19.55 -27.19
N GLU A 279 16.79 -19.16 -26.04
CA GLU A 279 18.22 -19.32 -25.68
C GLU A 279 18.44 -20.37 -24.58
N GLY A 280 17.36 -20.84 -23.95
CA GLY A 280 17.41 -21.72 -22.78
C GLY A 280 17.56 -20.93 -21.47
N GLU A 281 17.52 -21.64 -20.34
CA GLU A 281 17.69 -21.04 -19.01
C GLU A 281 19.19 -20.87 -18.69
N THR A 282 19.80 -19.78 -19.17
CA THR A 282 21.21 -19.45 -18.93
C THR A 282 21.39 -18.61 -17.67
N ASP A 283 22.55 -18.69 -17.03
CA ASP A 283 22.85 -17.92 -15.82
C ASP A 283 22.85 -16.40 -16.09
N GLU A 284 23.20 -16.00 -17.31
CA GLU A 284 23.14 -14.60 -17.76
C GLU A 284 21.68 -14.09 -17.80
N ILE A 285 20.74 -14.88 -18.33
CA ILE A 285 19.33 -14.52 -18.34
C ILE A 285 18.77 -14.46 -16.92
N LEU A 286 19.15 -15.40 -16.05
CA LEU A 286 18.74 -15.40 -14.65
C LEU A 286 19.28 -14.18 -13.88
N SER A 287 20.54 -13.82 -14.11
CA SER A 287 21.19 -12.66 -13.50
C SER A 287 20.54 -11.36 -13.98
N TYR A 288 20.25 -11.26 -15.29
CA TYR A 288 19.50 -10.14 -15.86
C TYR A 288 18.11 -10.02 -15.23
N ALA A 289 17.35 -11.13 -15.19
CA ALA A 289 16.02 -11.17 -14.58
C ALA A 289 16.05 -10.75 -13.11
N ALA A 290 17.05 -11.22 -12.35
CA ALA A 290 17.25 -10.88 -10.96
C ALA A 290 17.50 -9.38 -10.74
N ARG A 291 18.37 -8.78 -11.54
CA ARG A 291 18.70 -7.35 -11.47
C ARG A 291 17.50 -6.48 -11.79
N GLU A 292 16.82 -6.74 -12.90
CA GLU A 292 15.63 -5.99 -13.30
C GLU A 292 14.51 -6.11 -12.26
N PHE A 293 14.30 -7.31 -11.71
CA PHE A 293 13.35 -7.52 -10.64
C PHE A 293 13.66 -6.66 -9.40
N LEU A 294 14.92 -6.61 -8.97
CA LEU A 294 15.32 -5.81 -7.82
C LEU A 294 15.20 -4.30 -8.10
N ILE A 295 15.48 -3.86 -9.33
CA ILE A 295 15.28 -2.47 -9.74
C ILE A 295 13.80 -2.09 -9.65
N GLU A 296 12.90 -2.94 -10.14
CA GLU A 296 11.46 -2.70 -10.03
C GLU A 296 10.99 -2.70 -8.57
N ASN A 297 11.44 -3.65 -7.76
CA ASN A 297 11.15 -3.67 -6.32
C ASN A 297 11.68 -2.41 -5.60
N SER A 298 12.84 -1.89 -6.01
CA SER A 298 13.40 -0.64 -5.46
C SER A 298 12.59 0.59 -5.85
N THR A 299 12.11 0.62 -7.10
CA THR A 299 11.22 1.68 -7.61
C THR A 299 9.91 1.66 -6.84
N TRP A 300 9.34 0.46 -6.65
CA TRP A 300 8.17 0.21 -5.81
C TRP A 300 8.32 0.78 -4.40
N TYR A 301 9.43 0.45 -3.73
CA TYR A 301 9.73 0.95 -2.40
C TYR A 301 9.83 2.49 -2.38
N ALA A 302 10.53 3.07 -3.35
CA ALA A 302 10.76 4.52 -3.44
C ALA A 302 9.44 5.32 -3.51
N TYR A 303 8.51 4.94 -4.39
CA TYR A 303 7.25 5.68 -4.49
C TYR A 303 6.30 5.38 -3.33
N GLN A 304 6.29 4.15 -2.79
CA GLN A 304 5.44 3.82 -1.64
C GLN A 304 5.89 4.53 -0.36
N SER A 305 7.19 4.76 -0.17
CA SER A 305 7.74 5.48 0.99
C SER A 305 7.20 6.91 1.14
N LYS A 306 6.70 7.50 0.04
CA LYS A 306 6.07 8.84 0.01
C LYS A 306 4.62 8.82 0.52
N ASN A 307 4.02 7.64 0.67
CA ASN A 307 2.62 7.47 1.09
C ASN A 307 2.47 7.36 2.62
N LYS A 308 3.43 7.89 3.40
CA LYS A 308 3.33 7.91 4.86
C LYS A 308 2.04 8.60 5.33
N PRO A 309 1.45 8.13 6.44
CA PRO A 309 0.26 8.73 7.03
C PRO A 309 0.64 10.03 7.75
N ASP A 310 0.89 11.07 6.96
CA ASP A 310 1.13 12.40 7.48
C ASP A 310 -0.21 13.09 7.73
N LEU A 311 -0.32 13.79 8.86
CA LEU A 311 -1.35 14.80 9.02
C LEU A 311 -1.07 15.86 7.95
N VAL A 312 -1.98 16.01 7.00
CA VAL A 312 -1.94 17.17 6.09
C VAL A 312 -2.21 18.38 6.98
N VAL A 313 -1.13 19.05 7.38
CA VAL A 313 -1.15 20.39 7.97
C VAL A 313 -1.15 21.40 6.83
#